data_AF-A0A1H0C1W8-F1
#
_entry.id   AF-A0A1H0C1W8-F1
#
_cell.length_a   1.000
_cell.length_b   1.000
_cell.length_c   1.000
_cell.angle_alpha   90.00
_cell.angle_beta   90.00
_cell.angle_gamma   90.00
#
_symmetry.space_group_name_H-M   'P 1'
#
loop_
_entity.id
_entity.type
_entity.pdbx_description
1 polymer ?
#
loop_
_entity_poly.entity_id
_entity_poly.type
_entity_poly.pdbx_seq_one_letter_code
_entity_poly.pdbx_strand_id
1 'polypeptide(L)'
;MRRLATLALCLSLLPTASRAAPLDLLGFFEGSSVSAGETRTFLVFRDRFTAAFTGRLQNGTLVLDERFRFPEGPRLQRWRLRDEAGTIRGTVETENESGQLAPPVAVTGTRNGDGVRLDYSGIAPGGGRRLGFRHEITPNGDGTLANRVSVRLWGIPVARSRVTFAKSDAALAAHDNPGR
;
A
#
# COMPACT_ATOMS: atom_id res chain seq x y z
N MET A 1 16.83 -46.73 -56.10
CA MET A 1 15.96 -45.62 -55.66
C MET A 1 16.16 -45.40 -54.16
N ARG A 2 16.86 -44.34 -53.74
CA ARG A 2 17.12 -44.00 -52.32
C ARG A 2 16.19 -42.86 -51.92
N ARG A 3 15.31 -43.07 -50.93
CA ARG A 3 14.53 -41.99 -50.31
C ARG A 3 15.22 -41.63 -48.99
N LEU A 4 15.78 -40.42 -48.91
CA LEU A 4 16.19 -39.82 -47.64
C LEU A 4 14.93 -39.35 -46.90
N ALA A 5 14.77 -39.79 -45.66
CA ALA A 5 13.78 -39.24 -44.74
C ALA A 5 14.44 -38.11 -43.94
N THR A 6 13.99 -36.89 -44.14
CA THR A 6 14.42 -35.71 -43.38
C THR A 6 13.63 -35.66 -42.08
N LEU A 7 14.30 -35.90 -40.93
CA LEU A 7 13.69 -35.75 -39.62
C LEU A 7 13.68 -34.26 -39.24
N ALA A 8 12.50 -33.65 -39.17
CA ALA A 8 12.33 -32.27 -38.70
C ALA A 8 12.33 -32.26 -37.16
N LEU A 9 13.36 -31.65 -36.57
CA LEU A 9 13.48 -31.45 -35.12
C LEU A 9 12.67 -30.20 -34.72
N CYS A 10 11.44 -30.39 -34.25
CA CYS A 10 10.67 -29.32 -33.62
C CYS A 10 11.26 -29.00 -32.25
N LEU A 11 12.08 -27.95 -32.18
CA LEU A 11 12.57 -27.38 -30.93
C LEU A 11 11.43 -26.57 -30.29
N SER A 12 10.68 -27.19 -29.38
CA SER A 12 9.63 -26.53 -28.61
C SER A 12 10.23 -25.51 -27.65
N LEU A 13 10.10 -24.22 -27.97
CA LEU A 13 10.32 -23.09 -27.06
C LEU A 13 9.27 -23.14 -25.95
N LEU A 14 9.62 -23.72 -24.80
CA LEU A 14 8.80 -23.58 -23.60
C LEU A 14 8.86 -22.12 -23.14
N PRO A 15 7.71 -21.45 -22.91
CA PRO A 15 7.72 -20.11 -22.34
C PRO A 15 8.26 -20.21 -20.91
N THR A 16 9.41 -19.58 -20.65
CA THR A 16 9.88 -19.34 -19.29
C THR A 16 8.87 -18.44 -18.60
N ALA A 17 8.19 -18.97 -17.59
CA ALA A 17 7.34 -18.16 -16.72
C ALA A 17 8.23 -17.09 -16.05
N SER A 18 8.16 -15.86 -16.56
CA SER A 18 8.82 -14.71 -15.95
C SER A 18 8.16 -14.48 -14.60
N ARG A 19 8.83 -14.88 -13.51
CA ARG A 19 8.38 -14.59 -12.15
C ARG A 19 8.31 -13.08 -12.01
N ALA A 20 7.12 -12.54 -11.75
CA ALA A 20 6.94 -11.12 -11.50
C ALA A 20 7.91 -10.67 -10.39
N ALA A 21 8.60 -9.55 -10.61
CA ALA A 21 9.50 -8.98 -9.62
C ALA A 21 8.72 -8.69 -8.32
N PRO A 22 9.32 -8.91 -7.13
CA PRO A 22 8.67 -8.53 -5.87
C PRO A 22 8.32 -7.04 -5.86
N LEU A 23 7.19 -6.67 -5.25
CA LEU A 23 6.80 -5.27 -5.08
C LEU A 23 7.91 -4.48 -4.35
N ASP A 24 8.42 -3.45 -5.01
CA ASP A 24 9.25 -2.42 -4.38
C ASP A 24 8.35 -1.32 -3.79
N LEU A 25 7.94 -1.53 -2.54
CA LEU A 25 7.07 -0.58 -1.85
C LEU A 25 7.76 0.77 -1.60
N LEU A 26 9.05 0.73 -1.25
CA LEU A 26 9.79 1.94 -0.89
C LEU A 26 10.02 2.81 -2.13
N GLY A 27 10.43 2.20 -3.24
CA GLY A 27 10.56 2.89 -4.52
C GLY A 27 9.23 3.39 -5.08
N PHE A 28 8.12 2.66 -4.90
CA PHE A 28 6.79 3.16 -5.30
C PHE A 28 6.46 4.51 -4.64
N PHE A 29 6.71 4.63 -3.34
CA PHE A 29 6.41 5.83 -2.57
C PHE A 29 7.50 6.91 -2.63
N GLU A 30 8.63 6.67 -3.28
CA GLU A 30 9.61 7.73 -3.54
C GLU A 30 9.03 8.81 -4.47
N GLY A 31 9.22 10.08 -4.09
CA GLY A 31 8.63 11.22 -4.77
C GLY A 31 7.15 11.40 -4.44
N SER A 32 6.37 11.80 -5.43
CA SER A 32 4.93 12.06 -5.25
C SER A 32 4.09 10.82 -5.54
N SER A 33 3.02 10.66 -4.78
CA SER A 33 1.92 9.73 -5.07
C SER A 33 0.62 10.24 -4.44
N VAL A 34 -0.50 9.63 -4.80
CA VAL A 34 -1.85 9.98 -4.35
C VAL A 34 -2.64 8.73 -4.02
N SER A 35 -3.71 8.88 -3.25
CA SER A 35 -4.67 7.82 -2.99
C SER A 35 -6.10 8.31 -2.93
N ALA A 36 -7.00 7.38 -3.23
CA ALA A 36 -8.41 7.46 -2.90
C ALA A 36 -8.83 6.14 -2.25
N GLY A 37 -9.74 6.23 -1.29
CA GLY A 37 -10.24 5.05 -0.61
C GLY A 37 -11.60 5.26 0.02
N GLU A 38 -12.19 4.14 0.43
CA GLU A 38 -13.44 4.07 1.18
C GLU A 38 -13.21 3.27 2.45
N THR A 39 -13.64 3.80 3.58
CA THR A 39 -13.66 3.09 4.87
C THR A 39 -15.08 2.66 5.20
N ARG A 40 -15.24 1.38 5.56
CA ARG A 40 -16.48 0.80 6.07
C ARG A 40 -16.30 0.43 7.54
N THR A 41 -17.06 1.10 8.39
CA THR A 41 -17.16 0.75 9.82
C THR A 41 -18.29 -0.28 10.01
N PHE A 42 -18.25 -1.07 11.08
CA PHE A 42 -19.29 -2.07 11.39
C PHE A 42 -20.72 -1.49 11.44
N LEU A 43 -20.86 -0.17 11.65
CA LEU A 43 -22.12 0.58 11.66
C LEU A 43 -22.55 1.20 10.30
N VAL A 44 -22.10 0.65 9.17
CA VAL A 44 -22.57 0.96 7.79
C VAL A 44 -22.08 2.28 7.17
N PHE A 45 -21.47 3.20 7.93
CA PHE A 45 -20.88 4.42 7.36
C PHE A 45 -19.76 4.10 6.36
N ARG A 46 -19.86 4.73 5.17
CA ARG A 46 -18.89 4.67 4.07
C ARG A 46 -18.31 6.05 3.89
N ASP A 47 -17.11 6.25 4.41
CA ASP A 47 -16.42 7.53 4.29
C ASP A 47 -15.36 7.42 3.20
N ARG A 48 -15.53 8.22 2.16
CA ARG A 48 -14.52 8.39 1.12
C ARG A 48 -13.47 9.37 1.59
N PHE A 49 -12.22 9.09 1.28
CA PHE A 49 -11.11 9.97 1.60
C PHE A 49 -10.06 9.91 0.50
N THR A 50 -9.25 10.97 0.45
CA THR A 50 -8.07 11.05 -0.42
C THR A 50 -6.86 11.42 0.41
N ALA A 51 -5.68 10.97 -0.01
CA ALA A 51 -4.43 11.42 0.57
C ALA A 51 -3.40 11.76 -0.52
N ALA A 52 -2.53 12.71 -0.21
CA ALA A 52 -1.36 13.04 -1.02
C ALA A 52 -0.09 12.63 -0.27
N PHE A 53 0.88 12.10 -0.99
CA PHE A 53 2.09 11.52 -0.44
C PHE A 53 3.32 12.25 -0.95
N THR A 54 4.31 12.44 -0.08
CA THR A 54 5.63 12.95 -0.45
C THR A 54 6.69 12.11 0.23
N GLY A 55 7.35 11.24 -0.54
CA GLY A 55 8.40 10.36 -0.09
C GLY A 55 9.79 10.82 -0.51
N ARG A 56 10.79 10.55 0.32
CA ARG A 56 12.22 10.72 0.01
C ARG A 56 12.98 9.52 0.54
N LEU A 57 13.82 8.90 -0.30
CA LEU A 57 14.77 7.90 0.17
C LEU A 57 16.02 8.59 0.72
N GLN A 58 16.40 8.23 1.94
CA GLN A 58 17.59 8.71 2.63
C GLN A 58 18.33 7.52 3.20
N ASN A 59 19.50 7.18 2.64
CA ASN A 59 20.33 6.07 3.12
C ASN A 59 19.53 4.75 3.27
N GLY A 60 18.71 4.41 2.26
CA GLY A 60 17.85 3.21 2.25
C GLY A 60 16.61 3.27 3.15
N THR A 61 16.34 4.41 3.80
CA THR A 61 15.12 4.65 4.57
C THR A 61 14.20 5.60 3.82
N LEU A 62 12.98 5.17 3.55
CA LEU A 62 11.90 6.03 3.06
C LEU A 62 11.37 6.89 4.20
N VAL A 63 11.41 8.21 4.03
CA VAL A 63 10.65 9.16 4.84
C VAL A 63 9.46 9.63 4.00
N LEU A 64 8.24 9.31 4.45
CA LEU A 64 7.02 9.52 3.70
C LEU A 64 6.01 10.32 4.53
N ASP A 65 5.67 11.51 4.07
CA ASP A 65 4.54 12.27 4.57
C ASP A 65 3.28 11.88 3.79
N GLU A 66 2.25 11.43 4.48
CA GLU A 66 0.91 11.15 3.97
C GLU A 66 -0.06 12.19 4.54
N ARG A 67 -0.65 13.00 3.67
CA ARG A 67 -1.58 14.08 4.04
C ARG A 67 -2.98 13.71 3.61
N PHE A 68 -3.80 13.30 4.56
CA PHE A 68 -5.22 13.03 4.38
C PHE A 68 -6.00 14.34 4.25
N ARG A 69 -7.04 14.33 3.42
CA ARG A 69 -8.01 15.43 3.33
C ARG A 69 -9.32 14.99 3.97
N PHE A 70 -9.69 15.64 5.08
CA PHE A 70 -10.98 15.49 5.72
C PHE A 70 -11.73 16.84 5.70
N PRO A 71 -13.07 16.86 5.83
CA PRO A 71 -13.84 18.09 5.91
C PRO A 71 -13.38 19.03 7.04
N GLU A 72 -12.90 18.48 8.15
CA GLU A 72 -12.42 19.20 9.34
C GLU A 72 -10.97 19.71 9.19
N GLY A 73 -10.35 19.45 8.03
CA GLY A 73 -9.00 19.86 7.69
C GLY A 73 -8.07 18.69 7.40
N PRO A 74 -6.86 18.98 6.90
CA PRO A 74 -5.88 17.96 6.60
C PRO A 74 -5.34 17.31 7.88
N ARG A 75 -4.87 16.07 7.76
CA ARG A 75 -4.16 15.35 8.84
C ARG A 75 -2.91 14.68 8.29
N LEU A 76 -1.84 14.66 9.08
CA LEU A 76 -0.56 14.05 8.71
C LEU A 76 -0.37 12.67 9.32
N GLN A 77 0.10 11.71 8.52
CA GLN A 77 0.89 10.57 8.98
C GLN A 77 2.29 10.66 8.40
N ARG A 78 3.30 10.43 9.24
CA ARG A 78 4.70 10.40 8.82
C ARG A 78 5.26 9.01 9.04
N TRP A 79 5.66 8.38 7.95
CA TRP A 79 6.24 7.05 7.95
C TRP A 79 7.75 7.13 7.76
N ARG A 80 8.48 6.28 8.47
CA ARG A 80 9.90 6.03 8.26
C ARG A 80 10.10 4.54 8.09
N LEU A 81 10.32 4.08 6.86
CA LEU A 81 10.35 2.66 6.52
C LEU A 81 11.69 2.28 5.87
N ARG A 82 12.19 1.09 6.20
CA ARG A 82 13.38 0.49 5.60
C ARG A 82 13.09 -0.96 5.26
N ASP A 83 13.62 -1.45 4.14
CA ASP A 83 13.68 -2.88 3.84
C ASP A 83 14.99 -3.45 4.39
N GLU A 84 14.87 -4.44 5.28
CA GLU A 84 15.95 -5.18 5.91
C GLU A 84 15.88 -6.64 5.46
N ALA A 85 16.51 -6.93 4.32
CA ALA A 85 16.61 -8.27 3.75
C ALA A 85 15.25 -8.98 3.57
N GLY A 86 14.24 -8.25 3.08
CA GLY A 86 12.91 -8.78 2.78
C GLY A 86 11.88 -8.59 3.91
N THR A 87 12.30 -8.03 5.04
CA THR A 87 11.40 -7.58 6.11
C THR A 87 11.38 -6.06 6.13
N ILE A 88 10.20 -5.45 6.16
CA ILE A 88 10.08 -4.00 6.29
C ILE A 88 10.00 -3.65 7.77
N ARG A 89 10.78 -2.66 8.20
CA ARG A 89 10.74 -2.12 9.56
C ARG A 89 10.68 -0.61 9.54
N GLY A 90 10.14 -0.04 10.60
CA GLY A 90 10.04 1.40 10.66
C GLY A 90 9.18 1.92 11.78
N THR A 91 8.79 3.18 11.63
CA THR A 91 7.84 3.83 12.51
C THR A 91 6.80 4.63 11.74
N VAL A 92 5.69 4.91 12.41
CA VAL A 92 4.69 5.88 11.97
C VAL A 92 4.38 6.84 13.11
N GLU A 93 4.38 8.14 12.79
CA GLU A 93 3.86 9.22 13.63
C GLU A 93 2.51 9.64 13.03
N THR A 94 1.52 9.97 13.85
CA THR A 94 0.17 10.30 13.36
C THR A 94 -0.37 11.49 14.11
N GLU A 95 -0.93 12.43 13.37
CA GLU A 95 -1.57 13.61 13.93
C GLU A 95 -2.87 13.21 14.64
N ASN A 96 -2.98 13.58 15.90
CA ASN A 96 -4.13 13.27 16.76
C ASN A 96 -5.27 14.30 16.58
N GLU A 97 -6.30 14.19 17.42
CA GLU A 97 -7.44 15.11 17.44
C GLU A 97 -7.07 16.57 17.76
N SER A 98 -5.95 16.82 18.47
CA SER A 98 -5.46 18.16 18.80
C SER A 98 -4.53 18.75 17.74
N GLY A 99 -4.31 18.06 16.62
CA GLY A 99 -3.41 18.50 15.55
C GLY A 99 -1.93 18.26 15.84
N GLN A 100 -1.60 17.47 16.87
CA GLN A 100 -0.23 17.18 17.28
C GLN A 100 0.19 15.78 16.81
N LEU A 101 1.44 15.62 16.37
CA LEU A 101 2.00 14.31 16.08
C LEU A 101 2.16 13.51 17.38
N ALA A 102 1.43 12.41 17.50
CA ALA A 102 1.66 11.43 18.54
C ALA A 102 3.06 10.79 18.38
N PRO A 103 3.68 10.30 19.49
CA PRO A 103 4.97 9.65 19.44
C PRO A 103 5.04 8.52 18.41
N PRO A 104 6.19 8.29 17.76
CA PRO A 104 6.35 7.25 16.75
C PRO A 104 6.06 5.87 17.33
N VAL A 105 5.25 5.09 16.61
CA VAL A 105 4.99 3.68 16.94
C VAL A 105 5.66 2.77 15.92
N ALA A 106 6.14 1.61 16.38
CA ALA A 106 6.81 0.65 15.53
C ALA A 106 5.86 0.05 14.48
N VAL A 107 6.38 -0.07 13.25
CA VAL A 107 5.75 -0.75 12.12
C VAL A 107 6.60 -1.95 11.75
N THR A 108 5.95 -3.09 11.57
CA THR A 108 6.58 -4.29 11.01
C THR A 108 5.91 -4.65 9.70
N GLY A 109 6.68 -5.19 8.76
CA GLY A 109 6.16 -5.59 7.48
C GLY A 109 6.83 -6.83 6.93
N THR A 110 6.05 -7.64 6.22
CA THR A 110 6.50 -8.87 5.58
C THR A 110 6.04 -8.90 4.13
N ARG A 111 6.82 -9.57 3.28
CA ARG A 111 6.41 -9.86 1.90
C ARG A 111 5.44 -11.04 1.92
N ASN A 112 4.35 -10.93 1.16
CA ASN A 112 3.34 -11.98 1.03
C ASN A 112 2.99 -12.15 -0.44
N GLY A 113 3.59 -13.17 -1.09
CA GLY A 113 3.50 -13.34 -2.54
C GLY A 113 4.17 -12.17 -3.27
N ASP A 114 3.41 -11.53 -4.15
CA ASP A 114 3.78 -10.31 -4.87
C ASP A 114 3.52 -9.02 -4.07
N GLY A 115 2.84 -9.13 -2.91
CA GLY A 115 2.46 -8.01 -2.06
C GLY A 115 3.32 -7.80 -0.82
N VAL A 116 2.95 -6.77 -0.07
CA VAL A 116 3.51 -6.41 1.23
C VAL A 116 2.40 -6.31 2.25
N ARG A 117 2.62 -6.88 3.42
CA ARG A 117 1.77 -6.67 4.59
C ARG A 117 2.50 -5.78 5.59
N LEU A 118 1.84 -4.75 6.11
CA LEU A 118 2.33 -3.94 7.23
C LEU A 118 1.39 -4.08 8.43
N ASP A 119 1.92 -4.20 9.64
CA ASP A 119 1.17 -4.22 10.88
C ASP A 119 1.75 -3.19 11.86
N TYR A 120 0.87 -2.48 12.57
CA TYR A 120 1.27 -1.61 13.68
C TYR A 120 0.10 -1.41 14.65
N SER A 121 0.42 -0.88 15.83
CA SER A 121 -0.60 -0.39 16.77
C SER A 121 -0.34 1.08 17.08
N GLY A 122 -1.33 1.92 16.75
CA GLY A 122 -1.23 3.38 16.76
C GLY A 122 -2.61 4.01 16.83
N ILE A 123 -2.74 5.26 16.40
CA ILE A 123 -4.03 5.97 16.33
C ILE A 123 -4.42 6.18 14.87
N ALA A 124 -5.72 6.38 14.61
CA ALA A 124 -6.18 6.85 13.30
C ALA A 124 -5.88 8.36 13.17
N PRO A 125 -5.70 8.90 11.96
CA PRO A 125 -5.57 10.35 11.74
C PRO A 125 -6.74 11.11 12.36
N GLY A 126 -6.46 12.09 13.22
CA GLY A 126 -7.48 12.86 13.93
C GLY A 126 -8.18 12.11 15.08
N GLY A 127 -7.75 10.90 15.43
CA GLY A 127 -8.28 10.14 16.57
C GLY A 127 -7.35 10.16 17.79
N GLY A 128 -7.86 9.74 18.95
CA GLY A 128 -7.08 9.57 20.18
C GLY A 128 -6.94 8.12 20.67
N ARG A 129 -7.73 7.20 20.11
CA ARG A 129 -7.79 5.81 20.60
C ARG A 129 -6.77 4.90 19.90
N ARG A 130 -6.06 4.10 20.68
CA ARG A 130 -5.14 3.09 20.15
C ARG A 130 -5.90 1.95 19.47
N LEU A 131 -5.48 1.63 18.26
CA LEU A 131 -6.04 0.63 17.35
C LEU A 131 -4.91 -0.23 16.77
N GLY A 132 -5.26 -1.43 16.35
CA GLY A 132 -4.38 -2.29 15.54
C GLY A 132 -4.70 -2.10 14.06
N PHE A 133 -3.70 -1.83 13.26
CA PHE A 133 -3.81 -1.63 11.83
C PHE A 133 -3.05 -2.73 11.10
N ARG A 134 -3.67 -3.25 10.04
CA ARG A 134 -3.04 -4.15 9.08
C ARG A 134 -3.30 -3.66 7.68
N HIS A 135 -2.24 -3.42 6.93
CA HIS A 135 -2.27 -3.06 5.51
C HIS A 135 -1.87 -4.29 4.71
N GLU A 136 -2.62 -4.60 3.67
CA GLU A 136 -2.28 -5.62 2.68
C GLU A 136 -2.21 -4.95 1.31
N ILE A 137 -0.98 -4.71 0.86
CA ILE A 137 -0.67 -3.92 -0.33
C ILE A 137 -0.27 -4.86 -1.45
N THR A 138 -0.95 -4.79 -2.59
CA THR A 138 -0.73 -5.66 -3.75
C THR A 138 -0.72 -4.85 -5.04
N PRO A 139 0.11 -5.20 -6.05
CA PRO A 139 0.04 -4.57 -7.37
C PRO A 139 -1.30 -4.82 -8.05
N ASN A 140 -1.80 -3.84 -8.80
CA ASN A 140 -2.95 -4.02 -9.70
C ASN A 140 -2.53 -4.45 -11.13
N GLY A 141 -1.23 -4.42 -11.43
CA GLY A 141 -0.68 -4.78 -12.76
C GLY A 141 -0.58 -3.62 -13.76
N ASP A 142 -1.09 -2.43 -13.40
CA ASP A 142 -1.11 -1.21 -14.23
C ASP A 142 -0.21 -0.09 -13.68
N GLY A 143 0.65 -0.43 -12.71
CA GLY A 143 1.50 0.53 -12.00
C GLY A 143 0.83 1.20 -10.79
N THR A 144 -0.42 0.88 -10.48
CA THR A 144 -1.08 1.25 -9.21
C THR A 144 -1.02 0.11 -8.20
N LEU A 145 -1.27 0.42 -6.93
CA LEU A 145 -1.32 -0.56 -5.85
C LEU A 145 -2.70 -0.54 -5.18
N ALA A 146 -3.27 -1.71 -4.93
CA ALA A 146 -4.39 -1.85 -4.00
C ALA A 146 -3.87 -1.98 -2.57
N ASN A 147 -4.56 -1.37 -1.62
CA ASN A 147 -4.31 -1.53 -0.20
C ASN A 147 -5.61 -1.84 0.55
N ARG A 148 -5.66 -3.01 1.17
CA ARG A 148 -6.74 -3.39 2.08
C ARG A 148 -6.30 -3.16 3.51
N VAL A 149 -7.00 -2.27 4.20
CA VAL A 149 -6.72 -1.96 5.60
C VAL A 149 -7.74 -2.65 6.48
N SER A 150 -7.27 -3.36 7.52
CA SER A 150 -8.12 -3.86 8.60
C SER A 150 -7.76 -3.14 9.90
N VAL A 151 -8.78 -2.60 10.56
CA VAL A 151 -8.63 -1.87 11.83
C VAL A 151 -9.28 -2.68 12.94
N ARG A 152 -8.56 -2.87 14.05
CA ARG A 152 -8.99 -3.65 15.20
C ARG A 152 -8.92 -2.85 16.48
N LEU A 153 -9.91 -3.03 17.35
CA LEU A 153 -9.88 -2.59 18.74
C LEU A 153 -9.82 -3.84 19.62
N TRP A 154 -8.76 -3.97 20.43
CA TRP A 154 -8.53 -5.15 21.30
C TRP A 154 -8.67 -6.50 20.56
N GLY A 155 -8.16 -6.55 19.33
CA GLY A 155 -8.22 -7.75 18.48
C GLY A 155 -9.53 -7.92 17.68
N ILE A 156 -10.60 -7.21 18.05
CA ILE A 156 -11.90 -7.27 17.37
C ILE A 156 -11.89 -6.34 16.14
N PRO A 157 -12.19 -6.82 14.92
CA PRO A 157 -12.32 -5.96 13.74
C PRO A 157 -13.43 -4.92 13.91
N VAL A 158 -13.09 -3.64 13.73
CA VAL A 158 -14.04 -2.51 13.87
C VAL A 158 -14.28 -1.76 12.56
N ALA A 159 -13.29 -1.74 11.67
CA ALA A 159 -13.39 -1.12 10.36
C ALA A 159 -12.50 -1.81 9.32
N ARG A 160 -12.84 -1.62 8.06
CA ARG A 160 -12.01 -2.00 6.91
C ARG A 160 -11.98 -0.88 5.89
N SER A 161 -10.85 -0.70 5.22
CA SER A 161 -10.73 0.26 4.12
C SER A 161 -10.21 -0.41 2.87
N ARG A 162 -10.66 0.07 1.71
CA ARG A 162 -10.11 -0.26 0.41
C ARG A 162 -9.56 1.03 -0.17
N VAL A 163 -8.28 1.01 -0.54
CA VAL A 163 -7.54 2.19 -0.98
C VAL A 163 -6.79 1.81 -2.25
N THR A 164 -6.74 2.72 -3.22
CA THR A 164 -5.85 2.63 -4.37
C THR A 164 -4.76 3.69 -4.22
N PHE A 165 -3.50 3.27 -4.37
CA PHE A 165 -2.35 4.15 -4.46
C PHE A 165 -1.93 4.29 -5.92
N ALA A 166 -1.64 5.52 -6.34
CA ALA A 166 -1.20 5.83 -7.71
C ALA A 166 -0.10 6.89 -7.72
N LYS A 167 0.68 6.95 -8.80
CA LYS A 167 1.71 8.00 -8.98
C LYS A 167 1.14 9.36 -9.43
N SER A 168 -0.12 9.40 -9.86
CA SER A 168 -0.81 10.63 -10.30
C SER A 168 -2.33 10.48 -10.18
N ASP A 169 -3.04 11.61 -10.16
CA ASP A 169 -4.51 11.65 -10.16
C ASP A 169 -5.09 11.01 -11.43
N ALA A 170 -4.41 11.14 -12.58
CA ALA A 170 -4.83 10.52 -13.84
C ALA A 170 -4.83 8.99 -13.77
N ALA A 171 -3.80 8.40 -13.15
CA ALA A 171 -3.74 6.96 -12.92
C ALA A 171 -4.76 6.50 -11.86
N LEU A 172 -5.04 7.34 -10.86
CA LEU A 172 -6.04 7.05 -9.83
C LEU A 172 -7.47 7.04 -10.40
N ALA A 173 -7.81 7.98 -11.27
CA ALA A 173 -9.14 8.11 -11.87
C ALA A 173 -9.58 6.87 -12.68
N ALA A 174 -8.63 6.08 -13.18
CA ALA A 174 -8.91 4.81 -13.85
C ALA A 174 -9.57 3.76 -12.93
N HIS A 175 -9.41 3.90 -11.61
CA HIS A 175 -9.97 3.01 -10.58
C HIS A 175 -11.28 3.52 -9.96
N ASP A 176 -11.63 4.79 -10.19
CA ASP A 176 -12.82 5.44 -9.63
C ASP A 176 -14.07 5.31 -10.52
N ASN A 177 -13.99 4.57 -11.63
CA ASN A 177 -15.08 4.46 -12.60
C ASN A 177 -16.11 3.40 -12.15
N PRO A 178 -17.35 3.76 -11.76
CA PRO A 178 -18.36 2.82 -11.24
C PRO A 178 -19.01 1.94 -12.33
N GLY A 179 -18.42 1.85 -13.52
CA GLY A 179 -18.97 1.19 -14.71
C GLY A 179 -18.33 -0.16 -15.08
N ARG A 180 -17.63 -0.81 -14.16
CA ARG A 180 -17.18 -2.21 -14.29
C ARG A 180 -17.71 -3.06 -13.15
#